data_AF-A0A962SII2-F1
#
_entry.id   AF-A0A962SII2-F1
#
_cell.length_a   1.000
_cell.length_b   1.000
_cell.length_c   1.000
_cell.angle_alpha   90.00
_cell.angle_beta   90.00
_cell.angle_gamma   90.00
#
_symmetry.space_group_name_H-M   'P 1'
#
loop_
_entity.id
_entity.type
_entity.pdbx_description
1 polymer ?
#
loop_
_entity_poly.entity_id
_entity_poly.type
_entity_poly.pdbx_seq_one_letter_code
_entity_poly.pdbx_strand_id
1 'polypeptide(L)'
;MKLKSQLNPRELRRQNGEFSGSGGVSAGNRQCGFIPAFCNTRSGRCVRSRFADGTPAPVHTLDGLPGNWIRKRDADGHVTATIATIIAGFLRDGRFYTREEAAAAS
;
A
#
# COMPACT_ATOMS: atom_id res chain seq x y z
N MET A 1 -14.93 1.61 18.45
CA MET A 1 -14.44 1.22 17.10
C MET A 1 -13.48 2.30 16.61
N LYS A 2 -12.18 2.02 16.45
CA LYS A 2 -11.28 2.95 15.76
C LYS A 2 -11.73 2.98 14.29
N LEU A 3 -12.13 4.14 13.76
CA LEU A 3 -12.28 4.32 12.31
C LEU A 3 -10.97 3.85 11.69
N LYS A 4 -11.00 2.79 10.87
CA LYS A 4 -9.87 2.50 9.98
C LYS A 4 -9.78 3.70 9.03
N SER A 5 -8.77 4.54 9.24
CA SER A 5 -8.53 5.73 8.42
C SER A 5 -8.41 5.31 6.96
N GLN A 6 -9.15 5.99 6.08
CA GLN A 6 -9.07 5.73 4.64
C GLN A 6 -7.64 5.98 4.16
N LEU A 7 -7.09 5.04 3.40
CA LEU A 7 -5.75 5.17 2.85
C LEU A 7 -5.71 6.32 1.84
N ASN A 8 -4.76 7.22 2.04
CA ASN A 8 -4.50 8.41 1.22
C ASN A 8 -2.99 8.73 1.29
N PRO A 9 -2.47 9.69 0.49
CA PRO A 9 -1.05 10.01 0.50
C PRO A 9 -0.51 10.44 1.88
N ARG A 10 -1.31 11.15 2.69
CA ARG A 10 -0.92 11.56 4.04
C ARG A 10 -0.79 10.37 4.99
N GLU A 11 -1.72 9.43 4.91
CA GLU A 11 -1.70 8.20 5.70
C GLU A 11 -0.51 7.30 5.32
N LEU A 12 -0.17 7.19 4.02
CA LEU A 12 1.04 6.47 3.59
C LEU A 12 2.31 7.10 4.15
N ARG A 13 2.41 8.44 4.16
CA ARG A 13 3.55 9.14 4.76
C ARG A 13 3.62 8.90 6.27
N ARG A 14 2.49 8.91 6.97
CA ARG A 14 2.39 8.58 8.40
C ARG A 14 2.91 7.16 8.69
N GLN A 15 2.43 6.17 7.93
CA GLN A 15 2.88 4.78 8.06
C GLN A 15 4.36 4.61 7.72
N ASN A 16 4.89 5.35 6.74
CA ASN A 16 6.34 5.31 6.46
C ASN A 16 7.16 5.84 7.64
N GLY A 17 6.67 6.86 8.36
CA GLY A 17 7.31 7.32 9.60
C GLY A 17 7.24 6.28 10.72
N GLU A 18 6.08 5.66 10.93
CA GLU A 18 5.87 4.66 11.99
C GLU A 18 6.75 3.41 11.82
N PHE A 19 6.94 2.96 10.57
CA PHE A 19 7.73 1.75 10.27
C PHE A 19 9.16 2.06 9.80
N SER A 20 9.61 3.32 9.93
CA SER A 20 10.95 3.74 9.52
C SER A 20 12.02 2.92 10.24
N GLY A 21 13.00 2.39 9.49
CA GLY A 21 14.05 1.52 10.04
C GLY A 21 13.67 0.04 10.21
N SER A 22 12.52 -0.40 9.69
CA SER A 22 12.09 -1.81 9.70
C SER A 22 11.74 -2.34 8.30
N GLY A 23 11.47 -3.63 8.17
CA GLY A 23 10.87 -4.21 6.95
C GLY A 23 9.47 -3.69 6.62
N GLY A 24 8.83 -2.90 7.49
CA GLY A 24 7.53 -2.29 7.23
C GLY A 24 7.58 -1.13 6.21
N VAL A 25 8.76 -0.74 5.73
CA VAL A 25 8.96 0.26 4.65
C VAL A 25 9.67 -0.35 3.44
N SER A 26 9.29 0.11 2.23
CA SER A 26 9.83 -0.42 0.97
C SER A 26 11.35 -0.31 0.85
N ALA A 27 11.97 0.70 1.49
CA ALA A 27 13.41 0.87 1.51
C ALA A 27 14.14 -0.20 2.35
N GLY A 28 13.54 -0.60 3.49
CA GLY A 28 14.12 -1.59 4.40
C GLY A 28 13.88 -3.05 3.96
N ASN A 29 12.91 -3.29 3.07
CA ASN A 29 12.47 -4.65 2.74
C ASN A 29 12.75 -5.10 1.29
N ARG A 30 13.46 -4.27 0.52
CA ARG A 30 13.73 -4.51 -0.90
C ARG A 30 14.63 -5.73 -1.14
N GLN A 31 15.54 -6.03 -0.21
CA GLN A 31 16.48 -7.15 -0.30
C GLN A 31 15.86 -8.49 0.14
N CYS A 32 14.73 -8.47 0.87
CA CYS A 32 14.09 -9.66 1.42
C CYS A 32 12.93 -10.20 0.55
N GLY A 33 12.86 -9.78 -0.73
CA GLY A 33 11.86 -10.27 -1.69
C GLY A 33 10.46 -9.67 -1.53
N PHE A 34 10.26 -8.68 -0.65
CA PHE A 34 8.97 -8.04 -0.46
C PHE A 34 8.68 -6.99 -1.54
N ILE A 35 7.52 -7.14 -2.19
CA ILE A 35 7.03 -6.22 -3.22
C ILE A 35 5.94 -5.35 -2.61
N PRO A 36 6.04 -4.00 -2.65
CA PRO A 36 4.98 -3.13 -2.15
C PRO A 36 3.63 -3.46 -2.80
N ALA A 37 2.60 -3.55 -1.98
CA ALA A 37 1.28 -3.99 -2.41
C ALA A 37 0.15 -3.36 -1.58
N PHE A 38 -1.06 -3.52 -2.08
CA PHE A 38 -2.30 -3.14 -1.40
C PHE A 38 -3.25 -4.33 -1.39
N CYS A 39 -4.05 -4.44 -0.33
CA CYS A 39 -5.10 -5.45 -0.28
C CYS A 39 -6.45 -4.85 0.08
N ASN A 40 -7.49 -5.32 -0.60
CA ASN A 40 -8.87 -5.03 -0.26
C ASN A 40 -9.37 -6.08 0.74
N THR A 41 -9.47 -5.68 2.00
CA THR A 41 -9.84 -6.58 3.11
C THR A 41 -11.26 -7.13 3.00
N ARG A 42 -12.15 -6.52 2.20
CA ARG A 42 -13.50 -7.02 1.97
C ARG A 42 -13.54 -8.14 0.93
N SER A 43 -12.72 -8.06 -0.12
CA SER A 43 -12.73 -9.05 -1.20
C SER A 43 -11.55 -10.01 -1.17
N GLY A 44 -10.57 -9.80 -0.29
CA GLY A 44 -9.31 -10.56 -0.23
C GLY A 44 -8.37 -10.35 -1.42
N ARG A 45 -8.77 -9.53 -2.41
CA ARG A 45 -7.96 -9.26 -3.60
C ARG A 45 -6.81 -8.34 -3.20
N CYS A 46 -5.59 -8.73 -3.55
CA CYS A 46 -4.41 -7.89 -3.38
C CYS A 46 -3.75 -7.57 -4.74
N VAL A 47 -3.15 -6.39 -4.86
CA VAL A 47 -2.49 -5.91 -6.08
C VAL A 47 -1.12 -5.32 -5.74
N ARG A 48 -0.15 -5.52 -6.63
CA ARG A 48 1.17 -4.86 -6.52
C ARG A 48 1.01 -3.35 -6.68
N SER A 49 1.85 -2.60 -5.97
CA SER A 49 1.99 -1.16 -6.15
C SER A 49 2.45 -0.86 -7.57
N ARG A 50 1.81 0.12 -8.20
CA ARG A 50 2.07 0.52 -9.59
C ARG A 50 1.97 2.03 -9.73
N PHE A 51 2.75 2.57 -10.66
CA PHE A 51 2.58 3.94 -11.12
C PHE A 51 1.28 4.07 -11.94
N ALA A 52 0.89 5.31 -12.26
CA ALA A 52 -0.34 5.60 -13.01
C ALA A 52 -0.38 4.91 -14.39
N ASP A 53 0.79 4.72 -15.01
CA ASP A 53 0.96 4.00 -16.29
C ASP A 53 0.88 2.47 -16.15
N GLY A 54 0.69 1.96 -14.94
CA GLY A 54 0.61 0.55 -14.63
C GLY A 54 1.96 -0.15 -14.44
N THR A 55 3.09 0.52 -14.60
CA THR A 55 4.41 -0.08 -14.35
C THR A 55 4.63 -0.34 -12.85
N PRO A 56 5.37 -1.40 -12.46
CA PRO A 56 5.59 -1.71 -11.04
C PRO A 56 6.28 -0.58 -10.29
N ALA A 57 5.70 -0.16 -9.17
CA ALA A 57 6.29 0.89 -8.34
C ALA A 57 7.19 0.28 -7.25
N PRO A 58 8.41 0.83 -7.06
CA PRO A 58 9.33 0.38 -6.02
C PRO A 58 8.89 0.75 -4.60
N VAL A 59 7.86 1.58 -4.47
CA VAL A 59 7.29 2.10 -3.23
C VAL A 59 5.76 2.09 -3.33
N HIS A 60 5.06 2.29 -2.20
CA HIS A 60 3.60 2.44 -2.21
C HIS A 60 3.17 3.73 -2.93
N THR A 61 2.50 3.56 -4.06
CA THR A 61 1.87 4.62 -4.86
C THR A 61 0.41 4.27 -5.08
N LEU A 62 -0.49 5.24 -4.93
CA LEU A 62 -1.94 5.00 -5.03
C LEU A 62 -2.45 5.13 -6.47
N ASP A 63 -1.73 5.79 -7.36
CA ASP A 63 -2.24 6.21 -8.67
C ASP A 63 -2.53 5.04 -9.62
N GLY A 64 -1.79 3.94 -9.48
CA GLY A 64 -1.99 2.70 -10.23
C GLY A 64 -3.00 1.72 -9.61
N LEU A 65 -3.78 2.15 -8.60
CA LEU A 65 -4.82 1.30 -8.02
C LEU A 65 -5.98 1.07 -9.00
N PRO A 66 -6.69 -0.08 -8.89
CA PRO A 66 -7.93 -0.30 -9.62
C PRO A 66 -8.94 0.83 -9.38
N GLY A 67 -9.61 1.30 -10.44
CA GLY A 67 -10.54 2.43 -10.35
C GLY A 67 -11.64 2.24 -9.30
N ASN A 68 -12.15 1.03 -9.14
CA ASN A 68 -13.18 0.71 -8.14
C ASN A 68 -12.69 0.70 -6.68
N TRP A 69 -11.38 0.86 -6.45
CA TRP A 69 -10.78 1.01 -5.11
C TRP A 69 -10.54 2.47 -4.75
N ILE A 70 -10.69 3.38 -5.72
CA ILE A 70 -10.41 4.80 -5.59
C ILE A 70 -11.73 5.52 -5.29
N ARG A 71 -11.70 6.39 -4.27
CA ARG A 71 -12.86 7.20 -3.88
C ARG A 71 -12.78 8.61 -4.46
N LYS A 72 -11.59 9.19 -4.54
CA LYS A 72 -11.36 10.55 -5.06
C LYS A 72 -10.00 10.66 -5.75
N ARG A 73 -9.98 11.50 -6.79
CA ARG A 73 -8.77 12.04 -7.42
C ARG A 73 -8.80 13.57 -7.35
N ASP A 74 -7.64 14.22 -7.40
CA ASP A 74 -7.55 15.67 -7.60
C ASP A 74 -7.65 16.05 -9.08
N ALA A 75 -7.48 17.34 -9.39
CA ALA A 75 -7.58 17.89 -10.74
C ALA A 75 -6.49 17.36 -11.69
N ASP A 76 -5.32 17.01 -11.14
CA ASP A 76 -4.18 16.46 -11.89
C ASP A 76 -4.28 14.92 -12.05
N GLY A 77 -5.32 14.31 -11.47
CA GLY A 77 -5.60 12.89 -11.59
C GLY A 77 -4.93 12.03 -10.50
N HIS A 78 -4.26 12.61 -9.52
CA HIS A 78 -3.64 11.86 -8.42
C HIS A 78 -4.69 11.38 -7.43
N VAL A 79 -4.49 10.18 -6.88
CA VAL A 79 -5.41 9.58 -5.91
C VAL A 79 -5.27 10.25 -4.55
N THR A 80 -6.34 10.93 -4.13
CA THR A 80 -6.40 11.62 -2.83
C THR A 80 -7.14 10.82 -1.77
N ALA A 81 -7.94 9.81 -2.16
CA ALA A 81 -8.59 8.90 -1.22
C ALA A 81 -8.96 7.56 -1.86
N THR A 82 -8.79 6.47 -1.10
CA THR A 82 -9.27 5.12 -1.43
C THR A 82 -10.55 4.78 -0.67
N ILE A 83 -11.21 3.67 -1.05
CA ILE A 83 -12.28 3.09 -0.22
C ILE A 83 -11.71 2.56 1.11
N ALA A 84 -12.53 2.52 2.16
CA ALA A 84 -12.08 2.22 3.53
C ALA A 84 -11.50 0.81 3.75
N THR A 85 -11.67 -0.09 2.79
CA THR A 85 -11.24 -1.49 2.92
C THR A 85 -9.83 -1.73 2.40
N ILE A 86 -9.18 -0.72 1.80
CA ILE A 86 -7.83 -0.83 1.25
C ILE A 86 -6.78 -0.62 2.34
N ILE A 87 -5.86 -1.57 2.46
CA ILE A 87 -4.70 -1.50 3.36
C ILE A 87 -3.40 -1.58 2.57
N ALA A 88 -2.35 -0.94 3.07
CA ALA A 88 -1.00 -1.06 2.53
C ALA A 88 -0.25 -2.25 3.17
N GLY A 89 0.58 -2.92 2.39
CA GLY A 89 1.40 -4.03 2.83
C GLY A 89 2.36 -4.48 1.74
N PHE A 90 2.71 -5.76 1.73
CA PHE A 90 3.68 -6.32 0.81
C PHE A 90 3.23 -7.69 0.31
N LEU A 91 3.67 -8.06 -0.89
CA LEU A 91 3.58 -9.41 -1.41
C LEU A 91 4.97 -10.06 -1.33
N ARG A 92 5.02 -11.29 -0.80
CA ARG A 92 6.19 -12.17 -0.84
C ARG A 92 5.70 -13.59 -1.08
N ASP A 93 6.26 -14.28 -2.07
CA ASP A 93 5.91 -15.66 -2.44
C ASP A 93 4.41 -15.92 -2.61
N GLY A 94 3.70 -14.97 -3.22
CA GLY A 94 2.25 -15.07 -3.47
C GLY A 94 1.36 -14.79 -2.25
N ARG A 95 1.94 -14.55 -1.07
CA ARG A 95 1.22 -14.18 0.16
C ARG A 95 1.29 -12.69 0.42
N PHE A 96 0.19 -12.11 0.88
CA PHE A 96 0.13 -10.74 1.37
C PHE A 96 0.54 -10.68 2.85
N TYR A 97 1.34 -9.68 3.17
CA TYR A 97 1.81 -9.34 4.51
C TYR A 97 1.39 -7.91 4.81
N THR A 98 0.82 -7.65 5.99
CA THR A 98 0.67 -6.27 6.46
C THR A 98 2.05 -5.63 6.71
N ARG A 99 2.10 -4.32 6.96
CA ARG A 99 3.37 -3.67 7.29
C ARG A 99 3.97 -4.22 8.58
N GLU A 100 3.14 -4.55 9.57
CA GLU A 100 3.53 -5.20 10.82
C GLU A 100 4.10 -6.60 10.57
N GLU A 101 3.40 -7.43 9.79
CA GLU A 101 3.88 -8.78 9.47
C GLU A 101 5.18 -8.73 8.64
N ALA A 102 5.30 -7.77 7.73
CA ALA A 102 6.50 -7.58 6.93
C ALA A 102 7.70 -7.09 7.77
N ALA A 103 7.46 -6.26 8.79
CA ALA A 103 8.49 -5.84 9.74
C ALA A 103 8.95 -6.96 10.67
N ALA A 104 8.08 -7.91 11.01
CA ALA A 104 8.42 -9.06 11.84
C ALA A 104 9.13 -10.19 11.05
N ALA A 105 8.97 -10.21 9.72
CA ALA A 105 9.47 -11.27 8.83
C ALA A 105 10.64 -10.84 7.94
N SER A 106 11.19 -9.65 8.19
CA SER A 106 12.34 -9.05 7.50
C SER A 106 13.64 -9.24 8.27
#